data_AF-A0A0F9B9I1-F1
#
_entry.id   AF-A0A0F9B9I1-F1
#
_cell.length_a   1.000
_cell.length_b   1.000
_cell.length_c   1.000
_cell.angle_alpha   90.00
_cell.angle_beta   90.00
_cell.angle_gamma   90.00
#
_symmetry.space_group_name_H-M   'P 1'
#
loop_
_entity.id
_entity.type
_entity.pdbx_description
1 polymer ?
#
loop_
_entity_poly.entity_id
_entity_poly.type
_entity_poly.pdbx_seq_one_letter_code
_entity_poly.pdbx_strand_id
1 'polypeptide(L)'
;PELDGEYEIELDGKKVEVRTVFSLTRQYLNDTFDLESVSKLTWAPKEAIVSLAHQVAENAGKTLIACGMGTNQFFNGDLKDRGILLLCALTKNIGTHSGNVGSYAGNYRAAYFDGMGLYFAEDPFNIQLDKKGKVKVKKYFKFESAHYYNHRDKPLRVGNKNFTGKTHMPTPTKSLTFCNANSILGNLKGHYEAVINTLPNIEYISVADWWWSTSCEYADIVWGVDSWAEFQFPDATASVTNPFLQMFPRSGMKRIHDTRSDIEVHAGISKALGKLLGDKRFEDYWKFVDQGRVDVYLQRIMDATSMAKGYDVNKLEEDAKNGIPALLMSRTYPKIIGWEQAVESKQWYNKTGRMEFYRDEDEFIEYGENLPVHREAIDATFYEPNAIVAKPHPAIRPFGPEKYGIAIDDRSGETRQVRNVVFSPAKLLKSKHPLRELNEGYEYIYLTPKYRHGSHTMPVDTDIIAVWFGPFGDVHRRD
;
A
#
# COMPACT_ATOMS: atom_id res chain seq x y z
N PRO A 1 -33.98 -7.14 3.95
CA PRO A 1 -33.28 -8.15 3.13
C PRO A 1 -33.14 -9.41 3.97
N GLU A 2 -33.48 -10.57 3.43
CA GLU A 2 -33.24 -11.84 4.12
C GLU A 2 -31.73 -12.12 4.15
N LEU A 3 -31.21 -12.50 5.32
CA LEU A 3 -29.77 -12.74 5.51
C LEU A 3 -29.41 -14.19 5.23
N ASP A 4 -30.13 -15.15 5.78
CA ASP A 4 -29.83 -16.57 5.63
C ASP A 4 -30.91 -17.21 4.78
N GLY A 5 -30.68 -17.30 3.46
CA GLY A 5 -31.69 -17.75 2.52
C GLY A 5 -31.11 -18.52 1.34
N GLU A 6 -31.83 -19.54 0.94
CA GLU A 6 -31.61 -20.39 -0.23
C GLU A 6 -32.94 -20.51 -0.96
N TYR A 7 -32.92 -20.24 -2.26
CA TYR A 7 -34.13 -20.15 -3.07
C TYR A 7 -33.87 -20.76 -4.44
N GLU A 8 -34.95 -21.17 -5.09
CA GLU A 8 -34.95 -21.49 -6.50
C GLU A 8 -35.57 -20.31 -7.26
N ILE A 9 -34.85 -19.80 -8.26
CA ILE A 9 -35.38 -18.80 -9.19
C ILE A 9 -35.38 -19.36 -10.60
N GLU A 10 -36.26 -18.83 -11.46
CA GLU A 10 -36.26 -19.16 -12.88
C GLU A 10 -35.41 -18.14 -13.66
N LEU A 11 -34.41 -18.64 -14.39
CA LEU A 11 -33.55 -17.88 -15.29
C LEU A 11 -33.52 -18.58 -16.65
N ASP A 12 -33.96 -17.91 -17.72
CA ASP A 12 -34.03 -18.45 -19.07
C ASP A 12 -34.74 -19.83 -19.18
N GLY A 13 -35.85 -19.99 -18.45
CA GLY A 13 -36.62 -21.25 -18.41
C GLY A 13 -35.96 -22.38 -17.62
N LYS A 14 -34.84 -22.10 -16.93
CA LYS A 14 -34.16 -23.05 -16.04
C LYS A 14 -34.32 -22.62 -14.60
N LYS A 15 -34.60 -23.59 -13.74
CA LYS A 15 -34.55 -23.42 -12.30
C LYS A 15 -33.08 -23.38 -11.86
N VAL A 16 -32.71 -22.32 -11.16
CA VAL A 16 -31.37 -22.07 -10.63
C VAL A 16 -31.47 -21.80 -9.15
N GLU A 17 -30.67 -22.52 -8.37
CA GLU A 17 -30.53 -22.27 -6.95
C GLU A 17 -29.70 -21.00 -6.71
N VAL A 18 -30.22 -20.11 -5.87
CA VAL A 18 -29.54 -18.90 -5.43
C VAL A 18 -29.49 -18.83 -3.92
N ARG A 19 -28.36 -18.35 -3.42
CA ARG A 19 -28.12 -18.23 -1.99
C ARG A 19 -27.64 -16.84 -1.66
N THR A 20 -28.03 -16.35 -0.49
CA THR A 20 -27.50 -15.09 0.03
C THR A 20 -26.00 -15.22 0.33
N VAL A 21 -25.24 -14.15 0.15
CA VAL A 21 -23.81 -14.12 0.51
C VAL A 21 -23.57 -14.49 1.98
N PHE A 22 -24.48 -14.07 2.86
CA PHE A 22 -24.40 -14.39 4.28
C PHE A 22 -24.61 -15.89 4.55
N SER A 23 -25.56 -16.56 3.88
CA SER A 23 -25.74 -18.02 4.05
C SER A 23 -24.51 -18.80 3.62
N LEU A 24 -23.86 -18.42 2.50
CA LEU A 24 -22.60 -19.00 2.04
C LEU A 24 -21.47 -18.74 3.03
N THR A 25 -21.32 -17.50 3.50
CA THR A 25 -20.28 -17.13 4.48
C THR A 25 -20.46 -17.90 5.79
N ARG A 26 -21.71 -17.99 6.28
CA ARG A 26 -22.07 -18.73 7.50
C ARG A 26 -21.75 -20.21 7.37
N GLN A 27 -22.08 -20.84 6.24
CA GLN A 27 -21.75 -22.23 5.98
C GLN A 27 -20.23 -22.44 6.01
N TYR A 28 -19.47 -21.63 5.26
CA TYR A 28 -18.01 -21.71 5.26
C TYR A 28 -17.43 -21.65 6.67
N LEU A 29 -17.86 -20.68 7.47
CA LEU A 29 -17.37 -20.49 8.84
C LEU A 29 -17.72 -21.68 9.75
N ASN A 30 -18.99 -22.10 9.78
CA ASN A 30 -19.47 -23.16 10.67
C ASN A 30 -18.94 -24.54 10.29
N ASP A 31 -18.89 -24.84 8.99
CA ASP A 31 -18.44 -26.15 8.54
C ASP A 31 -16.93 -26.27 8.69
N THR A 32 -16.17 -25.22 8.35
CA THR A 32 -14.71 -25.28 8.32
C THR A 32 -14.08 -25.14 9.70
N PHE A 33 -14.54 -24.20 10.53
CA PHE A 33 -13.82 -23.79 11.73
C PHE A 33 -14.54 -24.20 13.01
N ASP A 34 -13.93 -25.15 13.72
CA ASP A 34 -14.21 -25.40 15.13
C ASP A 34 -13.10 -24.78 16.01
N LEU A 35 -13.41 -24.56 17.30
CA LEU A 35 -12.51 -23.89 18.23
C LEU A 35 -11.17 -24.62 18.43
N GLU A 36 -11.16 -25.95 18.36
CA GLU A 36 -9.94 -26.76 18.47
C GLU A 36 -9.04 -26.55 17.25
N SER A 37 -9.62 -26.63 16.05
CA SER A 37 -8.92 -26.41 14.79
C SER A 37 -8.36 -25.00 14.70
N VAL A 38 -9.14 -23.97 15.05
CA VAL A 38 -8.68 -22.56 15.03
C VAL A 38 -7.54 -22.34 16.02
N SER A 39 -7.66 -22.86 17.24
CA SER A 39 -6.59 -22.77 18.25
C SER A 39 -5.29 -23.43 17.76
N LYS A 40 -5.37 -24.59 17.10
CA LYS A 40 -4.20 -25.26 16.53
C LYS A 40 -3.59 -24.55 15.31
N LEU A 41 -4.41 -23.94 14.47
CA LEU A 41 -3.92 -23.21 13.29
C LEU A 41 -3.25 -21.90 13.69
N THR A 42 -3.85 -21.16 14.62
CA THR A 42 -3.40 -19.81 15.03
C THR A 42 -2.47 -19.81 16.23
N TRP A 43 -2.41 -20.93 16.96
CA TRP A 43 -1.74 -21.09 18.27
C TRP A 43 -2.32 -20.20 19.38
N ALA A 44 -3.45 -19.53 19.12
CA ALA A 44 -4.14 -18.75 20.14
C ALA A 44 -4.86 -19.71 21.12
N PRO A 45 -4.77 -19.45 22.44
CA PRO A 45 -5.57 -20.18 23.42
C PRO A 45 -7.06 -20.08 23.12
N LYS A 46 -7.79 -21.18 23.29
CA LYS A 46 -9.23 -21.25 23.01
C LYS A 46 -10.02 -20.20 23.77
N GLU A 47 -9.67 -20.02 25.04
CA GLU A 47 -10.30 -19.09 25.96
C GLU A 47 -10.09 -17.65 25.47
N ALA A 48 -8.93 -17.34 24.91
CA ALA A 48 -8.63 -16.04 24.32
C ALA A 48 -9.45 -15.78 23.05
N ILE A 49 -9.60 -16.79 22.18
CA ILE A 49 -10.43 -16.69 20.96
C ILE A 49 -11.88 -16.37 21.33
N VAL A 50 -12.47 -17.15 22.25
CA VAL A 50 -13.86 -16.96 22.70
C VAL A 50 -14.03 -15.62 23.41
N SER A 51 -13.11 -15.29 24.32
CA SER A 51 -13.15 -14.02 25.06
C SER A 51 -13.11 -12.82 24.14
N LEU A 52 -12.21 -12.82 23.13
CA LEU A 52 -12.13 -11.73 22.16
C LEU A 52 -13.42 -11.60 21.35
N ALA A 53 -13.99 -12.70 20.87
CA ALA A 53 -15.25 -12.68 20.12
C ALA A 53 -16.41 -12.08 20.94
N HIS A 54 -16.55 -12.48 22.21
CA HIS A 54 -17.57 -11.93 23.11
C HIS A 54 -17.34 -10.44 23.39
N GLN A 55 -16.10 -10.03 23.71
CA GLN A 55 -15.79 -8.63 23.97
C GLN A 55 -16.10 -7.72 22.77
N VAL A 56 -15.79 -8.17 21.54
CA VAL A 56 -16.10 -7.42 20.32
C VAL A 56 -17.61 -7.32 20.09
N ALA A 57 -18.37 -8.39 20.37
CA ALA A 57 -19.82 -8.37 20.26
C ALA A 57 -20.49 -7.48 21.32
N GLU A 58 -20.05 -7.56 22.58
CA GLU A 58 -20.54 -6.75 23.70
C GLU A 58 -20.25 -5.25 23.50
N ASN A 59 -19.16 -4.93 22.79
CA ASN A 59 -18.76 -3.56 22.47
C ASN A 59 -19.10 -3.15 21.02
N ALA A 60 -20.21 -3.67 20.48
CA ALA A 60 -20.70 -3.30 19.16
C ALA A 60 -20.80 -1.76 18.98
N GLY A 61 -20.26 -1.26 17.86
CA GLY A 61 -20.12 0.18 17.56
C GLY A 61 -19.02 0.91 18.33
N LYS A 62 -18.27 0.23 19.20
CA LYS A 62 -17.26 0.80 20.11
C LYS A 62 -15.90 0.09 20.07
N THR A 63 -15.70 -0.87 19.16
CA THR A 63 -14.40 -1.54 19.01
C THR A 63 -13.61 -0.92 17.87
N LEU A 64 -12.44 -0.38 18.20
CA LEU A 64 -11.43 0.02 17.22
C LEU A 64 -10.44 -1.12 17.01
N ILE A 65 -10.30 -1.58 15.76
CA ILE A 65 -9.26 -2.54 15.37
C ILE A 65 -8.16 -1.77 14.63
N ALA A 66 -7.04 -1.55 15.31
CA ALA A 66 -5.87 -0.87 14.75
C ALA A 66 -4.90 -1.89 14.12
N CYS A 67 -4.82 -1.90 12.79
CA CYS A 67 -3.88 -2.68 12.01
C CYS A 67 -2.63 -1.85 11.67
N GLY A 68 -1.45 -2.44 11.86
CA GLY A 68 -0.18 -1.88 11.37
C GLY A 68 0.34 -2.66 10.16
N MET A 69 1.50 -2.24 9.64
CA MET A 69 2.11 -2.93 8.48
C MET A 69 2.53 -4.38 8.75
N GLY A 70 2.72 -4.76 10.01
CA GLY A 70 3.10 -6.12 10.37
C GLY A 70 2.13 -7.18 9.84
N THR A 71 0.82 -6.94 9.92
CA THR A 71 -0.19 -7.88 9.41
C THR A 71 -0.62 -7.59 7.98
N ASN A 72 -0.28 -6.42 7.43
CA ASN A 72 -0.65 -6.02 6.06
C ASN A 72 0.42 -6.39 5.02
N GLN A 73 1.69 -6.55 5.40
CA GLN A 73 2.79 -6.90 4.47
C GLN A 73 2.91 -8.41 4.21
N PHE A 74 1.77 -9.09 4.14
CA PHE A 74 1.68 -10.47 3.68
C PHE A 74 1.07 -10.48 2.28
N PHE A 75 1.47 -11.45 1.46
CA PHE A 75 0.94 -11.64 0.11
C PHE A 75 -0.60 -11.68 0.10
N ASN A 76 -1.17 -12.37 1.09
CA ASN A 76 -2.60 -12.58 1.33
C ASN A 76 -3.16 -11.70 2.46
N GLY A 77 -2.51 -10.56 2.75
CA GLY A 77 -2.94 -9.64 3.83
C GLY A 77 -4.33 -9.04 3.61
N ASP A 78 -4.79 -8.98 2.35
CA ASP A 78 -6.12 -8.54 1.97
C ASP A 78 -7.22 -9.46 2.51
N LEU A 79 -7.00 -10.77 2.57
CA LEU A 79 -7.97 -11.72 3.14
C LEU A 79 -8.17 -11.50 4.63
N LYS A 80 -7.07 -11.24 5.37
CA LYS A 80 -7.13 -10.84 6.77
C LYS A 80 -7.91 -9.54 6.94
N ASP A 81 -7.63 -8.52 6.11
CA ASP A 81 -8.36 -7.23 6.16
C ASP A 81 -9.85 -7.41 5.86
N ARG A 82 -10.22 -8.24 4.88
CA ARG A 82 -11.61 -8.59 4.58
C ARG A 82 -12.28 -9.32 5.75
N GLY A 83 -11.57 -10.21 6.44
CA GLY A 83 -12.06 -10.87 7.65
C GLY A 83 -12.32 -9.90 8.81
N ILE A 84 -11.41 -8.94 9.03
CA ILE A 84 -11.59 -7.87 10.03
C ILE A 84 -12.78 -6.98 9.66
N LEU A 85 -12.90 -6.58 8.39
CA LEU A 85 -14.02 -5.78 7.91
C LEU A 85 -15.36 -6.53 8.05
N LEU A 86 -15.37 -7.85 7.84
CA LEU A 86 -16.55 -8.68 8.05
C LEU A 86 -16.96 -8.67 9.52
N LEU A 87 -16.02 -8.90 10.44
CA LEU A 87 -16.27 -8.81 11.88
C LEU A 87 -16.84 -7.45 12.27
N CYS A 88 -16.20 -6.36 11.84
CA CYS A 88 -16.65 -5.01 12.16
C CYS A 88 -17.98 -4.63 11.51
N ALA A 89 -18.32 -5.20 10.35
CA ALA A 89 -19.64 -5.02 9.74
C ALA A 89 -20.73 -5.72 10.55
N LEU A 90 -20.46 -6.94 11.05
CA LEU A 90 -21.38 -7.70 11.91
C LEU A 90 -21.64 -7.00 13.24
N THR A 91 -20.64 -6.29 13.78
CA THR A 91 -20.73 -5.62 15.09
C THR A 91 -20.89 -4.10 15.01
N LYS A 92 -21.33 -3.56 13.85
CA LYS A 92 -21.60 -2.12 13.65
C LYS A 92 -20.41 -1.20 13.99
N ASN A 93 -19.19 -1.71 13.93
CA ASN A 93 -17.98 -0.95 14.27
C ASN A 93 -17.51 -0.03 13.13
N ILE A 94 -17.99 -0.19 11.91
CA ILE A 94 -17.62 0.67 10.77
C ILE A 94 -18.38 2.01 10.83
N GLY A 95 -17.66 3.12 10.65
CA GLY A 95 -18.26 4.45 10.53
C GLY A 95 -18.69 5.10 11.84
N THR A 96 -18.21 4.61 12.99
CA THR A 96 -18.44 5.24 14.30
C THR A 96 -17.18 5.97 14.79
N HIS A 97 -17.32 6.80 15.83
CA HIS A 97 -16.18 7.49 16.44
C HIS A 97 -15.43 6.60 17.43
N SER A 98 -16.15 5.71 18.13
CA SER A 98 -15.58 4.81 19.13
C SER A 98 -15.11 3.47 18.55
N GLY A 99 -15.60 3.11 17.37
CA GLY A 99 -15.17 1.91 16.64
C GLY A 99 -14.80 2.25 15.20
N ASN A 100 -13.88 1.47 14.63
CA ASN A 100 -13.57 1.47 13.19
C ASN A 100 -12.52 0.38 12.91
N VAL A 101 -12.19 0.21 11.63
CA VAL A 101 -10.94 -0.45 11.23
C VAL A 101 -9.96 0.64 10.83
N GLY A 102 -8.92 0.80 11.63
CA GLY A 102 -7.82 1.71 11.33
C GLY A 102 -6.65 0.94 10.73
N SER A 103 -6.12 1.38 9.61
CA SER A 103 -4.83 0.92 9.09
C SER A 103 -3.82 2.04 9.20
N TYR A 104 -2.66 1.75 9.79
CA TYR A 104 -1.56 2.69 9.90
C TYR A 104 -0.37 2.23 9.05
N ALA A 105 -0.13 2.99 7.98
CA ALA A 105 0.93 2.77 7.00
C ALA A 105 1.58 4.12 6.66
N GLY A 106 2.84 4.32 7.06
CA GLY A 106 3.56 5.58 6.81
C GLY A 106 2.95 6.79 7.52
N ASN A 107 3.58 7.95 7.36
CA ASN A 107 3.17 9.17 8.07
C ASN A 107 2.32 10.11 7.23
N TYR A 108 2.62 10.27 5.95
CA TYR A 108 2.01 11.29 5.09
C TYR A 108 1.01 10.68 4.11
N ARG A 109 -0.09 11.39 3.85
CA ARG A 109 -1.14 10.92 2.95
C ARG A 109 -1.47 11.94 1.88
N ALA A 110 -0.93 11.66 0.70
CA ALA A 110 -1.17 12.40 -0.53
C ALA A 110 -2.67 12.56 -0.86
N ALA A 111 -3.51 11.58 -0.48
CA ALA A 111 -4.96 11.64 -0.70
C ALA A 111 -5.69 12.76 0.08
N TYR A 112 -5.05 13.43 1.04
CA TYR A 112 -5.59 14.65 1.64
C TYR A 112 -5.37 15.91 0.80
N PHE A 113 -4.60 15.79 -0.29
CA PHE A 113 -4.36 16.82 -1.30
C PHE A 113 -4.84 16.32 -2.68
N ASP A 114 -6.12 15.99 -2.82
CA ASP A 114 -6.72 15.48 -4.07
C ASP A 114 -6.61 16.47 -5.25
N GLY A 115 -6.22 17.73 -5.00
CA GLY A 115 -5.85 18.71 -6.03
C GLY A 115 -4.44 18.56 -6.63
N MET A 116 -3.57 17.69 -6.11
CA MET A 116 -2.17 17.52 -6.58
C MET A 116 -2.07 17.21 -8.08
N GLY A 117 -3.09 16.59 -8.66
CA GLY A 117 -3.13 16.29 -10.10
C GLY A 117 -3.03 17.52 -11.00
N LEU A 118 -3.38 18.71 -10.48
CA LEU A 118 -3.17 19.98 -11.21
C LEU A 118 -1.71 20.38 -11.31
N TYR A 119 -0.82 19.80 -10.49
CA TYR A 119 0.61 20.05 -10.58
C TYR A 119 1.29 18.97 -11.41
N PHE A 120 1.34 17.73 -10.91
CA PHE A 120 2.15 16.68 -11.54
C PHE A 120 1.62 16.17 -12.89
N ALA A 121 0.35 16.47 -13.25
CA ALA A 121 -0.27 16.05 -14.50
C ALA A 121 -0.73 17.23 -15.37
N GLU A 122 -0.26 18.45 -15.10
CA GLU A 122 -0.40 19.58 -16.01
C GLU A 122 0.09 19.21 -17.42
N ASP A 123 -0.68 19.59 -18.44
CA ASP A 123 -0.36 19.31 -19.84
C ASP A 123 0.90 20.09 -20.26
N PRO A 124 2.07 19.44 -20.46
CA PRO A 124 3.31 20.13 -20.77
C PRO A 124 3.30 20.81 -22.15
N PHE A 125 2.28 20.55 -22.97
CA PHE A 125 2.06 21.21 -24.26
C PHE A 125 1.11 22.42 -24.17
N ASN A 126 0.47 22.63 -23.01
CA ASN A 126 -0.49 23.70 -22.74
C ASN A 126 -0.28 24.27 -21.31
N ILE A 127 0.97 24.64 -21.01
CA ILE A 127 1.41 25.10 -19.68
C ILE A 127 0.69 26.39 -19.27
N GLN A 128 0.16 26.43 -18.06
CA GLN A 128 -0.55 27.57 -17.50
C GLN A 128 0.40 28.56 -16.82
N LEU A 129 0.84 29.56 -17.60
CA LEU A 129 1.80 30.58 -17.17
C LEU A 129 1.17 31.75 -16.38
N ASP A 130 -0.16 31.88 -16.35
CA ASP A 130 -0.85 32.82 -15.46
C ASP A 130 -1.06 32.20 -14.09
N LYS A 131 -0.60 32.88 -13.04
CA LYS A 131 -0.74 32.46 -11.64
C LYS A 131 -2.19 32.13 -11.25
N LYS A 132 -3.18 32.83 -11.82
CA LYS A 132 -4.62 32.62 -11.56
C LYS A 132 -5.34 31.86 -12.67
N GLY A 133 -4.61 31.45 -13.72
CA GLY A 133 -5.18 30.77 -14.86
C GLY A 133 -5.60 29.33 -14.52
N LYS A 134 -6.57 28.82 -15.27
CA LYS A 134 -7.04 27.44 -15.14
C LYS A 134 -6.01 26.48 -15.74
N VAL A 135 -5.58 25.49 -14.96
CA VAL A 135 -4.68 24.43 -15.42
C VAL A 135 -5.43 23.43 -16.29
N LYS A 136 -4.80 23.00 -17.40
CA LYS A 136 -5.25 21.88 -18.21
C LYS A 136 -4.45 20.64 -17.85
N VAL A 137 -5.12 19.54 -17.53
CA VAL A 137 -4.49 18.27 -17.16
C VAL A 137 -4.53 17.31 -18.34
N LYS A 138 -3.38 16.73 -18.67
CA LYS A 138 -3.28 15.62 -19.61
C LYS A 138 -2.07 14.77 -19.24
N LYS A 139 -2.32 13.52 -18.82
CA LYS A 139 -1.27 12.58 -18.39
C LYS A 139 -0.51 12.06 -19.61
N TYR A 140 0.81 12.20 -19.58
CA TYR A 140 1.76 11.61 -20.55
C TYR A 140 2.67 10.55 -19.92
N PHE A 141 2.34 10.11 -18.72
CA PHE A 141 3.02 9.05 -18.00
C PHE A 141 2.01 8.03 -17.49
N LYS A 142 2.49 6.86 -17.12
CA LYS A 142 1.73 5.81 -16.47
C LYS A 142 2.41 5.47 -15.15
N PHE A 143 1.60 5.21 -14.11
CA PHE A 143 2.16 4.67 -12.87
C PHE A 143 2.59 3.23 -13.08
N GLU A 144 3.78 2.90 -12.58
CA GLU A 144 4.34 1.56 -12.62
C GLU A 144 4.77 1.16 -11.21
N SER A 145 4.71 -0.14 -10.93
CA SER A 145 5.13 -0.65 -9.63
C SER A 145 6.65 -0.78 -9.59
N ALA A 146 7.28 -0.21 -8.57
CA ALA A 146 8.72 -0.39 -8.34
C ALA A 146 9.11 -1.87 -8.12
N HIS A 147 8.15 -2.76 -7.82
CA HIS A 147 8.41 -4.19 -7.65
C HIS A 147 8.85 -4.89 -8.94
N TYR A 148 8.59 -4.33 -10.13
CA TYR A 148 9.06 -4.91 -11.40
C TYR A 148 10.58 -4.94 -11.51
N TYR A 149 11.26 -3.92 -10.96
CA TYR A 149 12.71 -3.86 -10.91
C TYR A 149 13.31 -5.00 -10.08
N ASN A 150 12.55 -5.56 -9.14
CA ASN A 150 12.99 -6.65 -8.28
C ASN A 150 12.78 -8.02 -8.95
N HIS A 151 12.07 -8.04 -10.08
CA HIS A 151 11.84 -9.22 -10.91
C HIS A 151 12.36 -9.01 -12.34
N ARG A 152 13.38 -8.15 -12.52
CA ARG A 152 14.15 -7.93 -13.75
C ARG A 152 13.29 -7.66 -15.00
N ASP A 153 12.22 -6.88 -14.85
CA ASP A 153 11.30 -6.55 -15.93
C ASP A 153 10.68 -7.79 -16.62
N LYS A 154 10.48 -8.88 -15.88
CA LYS A 154 9.80 -10.08 -16.35
C LYS A 154 8.35 -10.11 -15.89
N PRO A 155 7.42 -10.59 -16.73
CA PRO A 155 6.09 -10.95 -16.26
C PRO A 155 6.15 -12.24 -15.45
N LEU A 156 5.29 -12.38 -14.44
CA LEU A 156 5.07 -13.63 -13.71
C LEU A 156 4.30 -14.61 -14.62
N ARG A 157 5.03 -15.45 -15.34
CA ARG A 157 4.47 -16.51 -16.18
C ARG A 157 4.85 -17.87 -15.59
N VAL A 158 3.84 -18.59 -15.11
CA VAL A 158 3.99 -19.91 -14.49
C VAL A 158 3.07 -20.89 -15.21
N GLY A 159 3.60 -22.05 -15.59
CA GLY A 159 2.89 -23.02 -16.42
C GLY A 159 2.43 -22.40 -17.74
N ASN A 160 1.14 -22.51 -18.04
CA ASN A 160 0.53 -21.98 -19.26
C ASN A 160 -0.06 -20.56 -19.11
N LYS A 161 0.03 -19.92 -17.93
CA LYS A 161 -0.64 -18.64 -17.64
C LYS A 161 0.36 -17.51 -17.36
N ASN A 162 0.05 -16.31 -17.86
CA ASN A 162 0.70 -15.06 -17.46
C ASN A 162 -0.15 -14.37 -16.37
N PHE A 163 0.29 -14.44 -15.12
CA PHE A 163 -0.41 -13.89 -13.96
C PHE A 163 -0.25 -12.37 -13.83
N THR A 164 0.77 -11.76 -14.44
CA THR A 164 0.87 -10.29 -14.56
C THR A 164 -0.26 -9.68 -15.41
N GLY A 165 -0.92 -10.49 -16.23
CA GLY A 165 -2.00 -10.03 -17.10
C GLY A 165 -1.50 -9.18 -18.26
N LYS A 166 -2.36 -8.30 -18.78
CA LYS A 166 -2.09 -7.48 -19.99
C LYS A 166 -1.77 -6.01 -19.67
N THR A 167 -2.21 -5.51 -18.51
CA THR A 167 -2.26 -4.07 -18.22
C THR A 167 -1.07 -3.56 -17.42
N HIS A 168 -0.30 -4.44 -16.78
CA HIS A 168 0.82 -4.09 -15.90
C HIS A 168 2.12 -4.76 -16.34
N MET A 169 2.40 -4.75 -17.65
CA MET A 169 3.68 -5.25 -18.16
C MET A 169 4.82 -4.29 -17.79
N PRO A 170 6.00 -4.82 -17.40
CA PRO A 170 7.17 -4.02 -17.10
C PRO A 170 7.67 -3.26 -18.33
N THR A 171 8.16 -2.04 -18.12
CA THR A 171 8.69 -1.16 -19.15
C THR A 171 10.21 -1.22 -19.17
N PRO A 172 10.87 -1.40 -20.34
CA PRO A 172 12.32 -1.30 -20.43
C PRO A 172 12.79 0.11 -20.02
N THR A 173 13.36 0.22 -18.82
CA THR A 173 13.77 1.50 -18.25
C THR A 173 15.22 1.82 -18.60
N LYS A 174 15.44 3.03 -19.12
CA LYS A 174 16.79 3.56 -19.44
C LYS A 174 17.27 4.63 -18.48
N SER A 175 16.34 5.31 -17.82
CA SER A 175 16.63 6.41 -16.91
C SER A 175 15.77 6.29 -15.66
N LEU A 176 16.40 6.40 -14.49
CA LEU A 176 15.75 6.52 -13.20
C LEU A 176 16.20 7.79 -12.48
N THR A 177 15.23 8.49 -11.90
CA THR A 177 15.49 9.60 -10.98
C THR A 177 14.69 9.39 -9.72
N PHE A 178 15.40 9.34 -8.60
CA PHE A 178 14.81 9.23 -7.27
C PHE A 178 14.91 10.56 -6.53
N CYS A 179 13.86 10.91 -5.80
CA CYS A 179 13.80 12.10 -4.98
C CYS A 179 12.88 11.81 -3.79
N ASN A 180 13.24 12.27 -2.59
CA ASN A 180 12.41 12.16 -1.39
C ASN A 180 11.85 10.75 -1.13
N ALA A 181 12.66 9.71 -1.39
CA ALA A 181 12.23 8.31 -1.42
C ALA A 181 12.58 7.51 -0.16
N ASN A 182 13.12 8.16 0.88
CA ASN A 182 13.60 7.53 2.11
C ASN A 182 14.45 6.28 1.81
N SER A 183 15.53 6.46 1.03
CA SER A 183 16.37 5.37 0.51
C SER A 183 15.55 4.28 -0.21
N ILE A 184 15.17 4.51 -1.47
CA ILE A 184 14.39 3.53 -2.22
C ILE A 184 15.11 2.17 -2.26
N LEU A 185 16.43 2.16 -2.45
CA LEU A 185 17.22 0.93 -2.50
C LEU A 185 17.38 0.28 -1.12
N GLY A 186 17.52 1.07 -0.05
CA GLY A 186 17.57 0.56 1.33
C GLY A 186 16.25 -0.10 1.75
N ASN A 187 15.12 0.30 1.17
CA ASN A 187 13.79 -0.19 1.53
C ASN A 187 13.22 -1.28 0.61
N LEU A 188 13.90 -1.59 -0.48
CA LEU A 188 13.37 -2.45 -1.53
C LEU A 188 13.41 -3.94 -1.13
N LYS A 189 12.40 -4.71 -1.55
CA LYS A 189 12.36 -6.18 -1.37
C LYS A 189 13.08 -6.83 -2.53
N GLY A 190 13.92 -7.84 -2.30
CA GLY A 190 14.75 -8.40 -3.37
C GLY A 190 15.91 -7.47 -3.74
N HIS A 191 16.55 -6.88 -2.72
CA HIS A 191 17.67 -5.93 -2.86
C HIS A 191 18.74 -6.42 -3.84
N TYR A 192 19.19 -7.66 -3.66
CA TYR A 192 20.17 -8.29 -4.54
C TYR A 192 19.72 -8.30 -6.00
N GLU A 193 18.46 -8.67 -6.26
CA GLU A 193 17.95 -8.77 -7.62
C GLU A 193 17.92 -7.41 -8.32
N ALA A 194 17.43 -6.38 -7.63
CA ALA A 194 17.42 -5.04 -8.18
C ALA A 194 18.85 -4.54 -8.43
N VAL A 195 19.70 -4.57 -7.40
CA VAL A 195 21.04 -3.94 -7.45
C VAL A 195 21.99 -4.67 -8.40
N ILE A 196 22.05 -6.00 -8.31
CA ILE A 196 23.05 -6.78 -9.06
C ILE A 196 22.57 -7.11 -10.47
N ASN A 197 21.26 -7.31 -10.66
CA ASN A 197 20.76 -7.84 -11.93
C ASN A 197 19.90 -6.85 -12.73
N THR A 198 19.32 -5.83 -12.10
CA THR A 198 18.44 -4.88 -12.81
C THR A 198 19.15 -3.55 -13.07
N LEU A 199 19.66 -2.89 -12.03
CA LEU A 199 20.29 -1.56 -12.13
C LEU A 199 21.42 -1.49 -13.18
N PRO A 200 22.29 -2.50 -13.35
CA PRO A 200 23.36 -2.45 -14.36
C PRO A 200 22.86 -2.37 -15.81
N ASN A 201 21.57 -2.63 -16.06
CA ASN A 201 20.96 -2.51 -17.39
C ASN A 201 20.32 -1.13 -17.63
N ILE A 202 20.32 -0.24 -16.63
CA ILE A 202 19.77 1.11 -16.70
C ILE A 202 20.94 2.07 -16.99
N GLU A 203 20.79 2.90 -18.01
CA GLU A 203 21.88 3.72 -18.54
C GLU A 203 22.16 4.98 -17.70
N TYR A 204 21.18 5.39 -16.91
CA TYR A 204 21.29 6.57 -16.06
C TYR A 204 20.42 6.43 -14.81
N ILE A 205 21.04 6.62 -13.65
CA ILE A 205 20.41 6.63 -12.34
C ILE A 205 20.86 7.90 -11.63
N SER A 206 19.88 8.70 -11.19
CA SER A 206 20.15 9.88 -10.35
C SER A 206 19.32 9.89 -9.09
N VAL A 207 19.89 10.44 -8.03
CA VAL A 207 19.27 10.54 -6.71
C VAL A 207 19.38 11.98 -6.23
N ALA A 208 18.27 12.60 -5.85
CA ALA A 208 18.23 13.83 -5.06
C ALA A 208 17.99 13.47 -3.59
N ASP A 209 18.98 13.75 -2.73
CA ASP A 209 18.95 13.40 -1.32
C ASP A 209 19.76 14.40 -0.48
N TRP A 210 19.35 14.62 0.76
CA TRP A 210 19.97 15.59 1.67
C TRP A 210 20.94 14.90 2.66
N TRP A 211 20.89 13.58 2.71
CA TRP A 211 21.91 12.73 3.33
C TRP A 211 22.40 11.67 2.33
N TRP A 212 23.49 10.98 2.69
CA TRP A 212 24.02 9.89 1.86
C TRP A 212 23.30 8.58 2.19
N SER A 213 22.37 8.15 1.34
CA SER A 213 21.60 6.91 1.52
C SER A 213 22.15 5.75 0.68
N THR A 214 21.69 4.53 0.94
CA THR A 214 21.99 3.34 0.10
C THR A 214 21.62 3.57 -1.36
N SER A 215 20.67 4.45 -1.66
CA SER A 215 20.34 4.79 -3.06
C SER A 215 21.45 5.60 -3.73
N CYS A 216 22.15 6.45 -2.97
CA CYS A 216 23.29 7.24 -3.46
C CYS A 216 24.47 6.35 -3.86
N GLU A 217 24.72 5.26 -3.15
CA GLU A 217 25.81 4.31 -3.44
C GLU A 217 25.73 3.67 -4.84
N TYR A 218 24.53 3.61 -5.41
CA TYR A 218 24.27 2.98 -6.72
C TYR A 218 23.74 3.98 -7.75
N ALA A 219 23.91 5.29 -7.51
CA ALA A 219 23.54 6.33 -8.45
C ALA A 219 24.76 6.77 -9.29
N ASP A 220 24.53 7.12 -10.55
CA ASP A 220 25.54 7.77 -11.40
C ASP A 220 25.73 9.24 -10.99
N ILE A 221 24.64 9.91 -10.59
CA ILE A 221 24.65 11.29 -10.12
C ILE A 221 23.84 11.43 -8.82
N VAL A 222 24.46 12.04 -7.82
CA VAL A 222 23.79 12.45 -6.58
C VAL A 222 23.66 13.98 -6.55
N TRP A 223 22.44 14.48 -6.45
CA TRP A 223 22.12 15.88 -6.28
C TRP A 223 21.94 16.18 -4.79
N GLY A 224 22.79 17.01 -4.21
CA GLY A 224 22.63 17.46 -2.84
C GLY A 224 21.44 18.41 -2.70
N VAL A 225 20.43 18.00 -1.91
CA VAL A 225 19.22 18.81 -1.70
C VAL A 225 19.13 19.42 -0.30
N ASP A 226 18.28 20.43 -0.18
CA ASP A 226 18.02 21.13 1.08
C ASP A 226 17.50 20.17 2.15
N SER A 227 18.02 20.25 3.37
CA SER A 227 17.38 19.61 4.52
C SER A 227 16.03 20.27 4.83
N TRP A 228 15.15 19.59 5.57
CA TRP A 228 13.85 20.16 5.96
C TRP A 228 13.94 21.47 6.74
N ALA A 229 15.06 21.71 7.44
CA ALA A 229 15.31 22.95 8.15
C ALA A 229 15.73 24.11 7.22
N GLU A 230 16.19 23.79 6.00
CA GLU A 230 16.76 24.73 5.05
C GLU A 230 15.84 25.03 3.86
N PHE A 231 14.57 24.62 3.90
CA PHE A 231 13.62 24.86 2.82
C PHE A 231 13.60 26.34 2.38
N GLN A 232 13.87 26.56 1.08
CA GLN A 232 13.83 27.87 0.44
C GLN A 232 12.48 28.14 -0.25
N PHE A 233 11.66 27.10 -0.42
CA PHE A 233 10.29 27.18 -0.90
C PHE A 233 9.32 26.66 0.17
N PRO A 234 8.06 27.13 0.15
CA PRO A 234 7.04 26.59 1.03
C PRO A 234 6.67 25.18 0.55
N ASP A 235 6.33 24.32 1.49
CA ASP A 235 5.80 22.98 1.22
C ASP A 235 4.68 22.67 2.21
N ALA A 236 3.85 21.66 1.94
CA ALA A 236 2.76 21.27 2.81
C ALA A 236 2.67 19.76 2.95
N THR A 237 2.32 19.29 4.14
CA THR A 237 2.04 17.90 4.40
C THR A 237 0.84 17.71 5.32
N ALA A 238 0.33 16.49 5.34
CA ALA A 238 -0.78 16.09 6.19
C ALA A 238 -0.62 14.63 6.58
N SER A 239 -0.90 14.34 7.86
CA SER A 239 -0.75 13.00 8.41
C SER A 239 -2.10 12.30 8.62
N VAL A 240 -2.09 10.97 8.60
CA VAL A 240 -3.27 10.18 8.95
C VAL A 240 -3.51 10.12 10.46
N THR A 241 -2.51 10.43 11.28
CA THR A 241 -2.56 10.27 12.75
C THR A 241 -2.98 11.53 13.48
N ASN A 242 -3.03 12.66 12.79
CA ASN A 242 -3.44 13.93 13.37
C ASN A 242 -4.34 14.70 12.37
N PRO A 243 -5.12 15.68 12.84
CA PRO A 243 -6.05 16.41 12.00
C PRO A 243 -5.41 17.64 11.33
N PHE A 244 -4.08 17.77 11.33
CA PHE A 244 -3.42 19.00 10.90
C PHE A 244 -3.03 18.97 9.42
N LEU A 245 -3.24 20.11 8.77
CA LEU A 245 -2.53 20.50 7.56
C LEU A 245 -1.30 21.27 8.02
N GLN A 246 -0.12 20.71 7.78
CA GLN A 246 1.16 21.25 8.22
C GLN A 246 1.80 21.98 7.05
N MET A 247 1.94 23.30 7.15
CA MET A 247 2.71 24.10 6.20
C MET A 247 4.15 24.20 6.71
N PHE A 248 5.12 23.90 5.84
CA PHE A 248 6.54 24.16 6.04
C PHE A 248 6.83 25.53 5.44
N PRO A 249 7.08 26.56 6.26
CA PRO A 249 7.41 27.86 5.74
C PRO A 249 8.82 27.89 5.17
N ARG A 250 9.09 28.87 4.30
CA ARG A 250 10.48 29.19 3.94
C ARG A 250 11.26 29.51 5.21
N SER A 251 12.39 28.83 5.39
CA SER A 251 13.21 28.92 6.61
C SER A 251 13.81 30.31 6.82
N GLY A 252 14.15 31.01 5.74
CA GLY A 252 14.96 32.22 5.77
C GLY A 252 16.43 31.96 6.12
N MET A 253 16.79 30.71 6.40
CA MET A 253 18.17 30.31 6.65
C MET A 253 18.93 30.29 5.33
N LYS A 254 20.18 30.77 5.36
CA LYS A 254 21.11 30.56 4.25
C LYS A 254 21.49 29.08 4.23
N ARG A 255 21.49 28.47 3.04
CA ARG A 255 21.99 27.12 2.82
C ARG A 255 23.42 26.98 3.34
N ILE A 256 23.66 25.91 4.09
CA ILE A 256 24.99 25.61 4.67
C ILE A 256 25.95 25.15 3.57
N HIS A 257 25.44 24.42 2.58
CA HIS A 257 26.17 23.89 1.43
C HIS A 257 25.59 24.39 0.11
N ASP A 258 26.19 24.00 -1.01
CA ASP A 258 25.65 24.31 -2.35
C ASP A 258 24.49 23.38 -2.73
N THR A 259 23.50 23.27 -1.85
CA THR A 259 22.29 22.46 -2.05
C THR A 259 21.25 23.22 -2.87
N ARG A 260 20.28 22.48 -3.41
CA ARG A 260 19.09 23.04 -4.06
C ARG A 260 17.85 22.40 -3.47
N SER A 261 16.69 23.03 -3.53
CA SER A 261 15.44 22.35 -3.18
C SER A 261 15.17 21.24 -4.20
N ASP A 262 14.47 20.17 -3.81
CA ASP A 262 14.09 19.05 -4.70
C ASP A 262 13.53 19.54 -6.05
N ILE A 263 12.62 20.52 -5.97
CA ILE A 263 11.97 21.12 -7.14
C ILE A 263 12.93 21.88 -8.06
N GLU A 264 13.99 22.50 -7.51
CA GLU A 264 15.02 23.20 -8.29
C GLU A 264 15.93 22.22 -9.03
N VAL A 265 16.22 21.06 -8.46
CA VAL A 265 16.97 20.00 -9.15
C VAL A 265 16.23 19.58 -10.42
N HIS A 266 14.94 19.29 -10.30
CA HIS A 266 14.11 18.92 -11.45
C HIS A 266 13.94 20.07 -12.46
N ALA A 267 13.77 21.30 -11.99
CA ALA A 267 13.74 22.48 -12.86
C ALA A 267 15.05 22.68 -13.64
N GLY A 268 16.19 22.50 -12.97
CA GLY A 268 17.53 22.60 -13.58
C GLY A 268 17.77 21.53 -14.63
N ILE A 269 17.45 20.27 -14.33
CA ILE A 269 17.53 19.15 -15.29
C ILE A 269 16.64 19.44 -16.51
N SER A 270 15.39 19.87 -16.27
CA SER A 270 14.46 20.22 -17.33
C SER A 270 15.02 21.33 -18.22
N LYS A 271 15.53 22.42 -17.64
CA LYS A 271 16.12 23.54 -18.37
C LYS A 271 17.33 23.11 -19.21
N ALA A 272 18.18 22.24 -18.68
CA ALA A 272 19.31 21.69 -19.43
C ALA A 272 18.85 20.86 -20.64
N LEU A 273 17.84 20.00 -20.46
CA LEU A 273 17.22 19.25 -21.56
C LEU A 273 16.58 20.19 -22.59
N GLY A 274 15.86 21.22 -22.15
CA GLY A 274 15.27 22.24 -23.02
C GLY A 274 16.31 22.94 -23.89
N LYS A 275 17.48 23.26 -23.33
CA LYS A 275 18.60 23.85 -24.08
C LYS A 275 19.15 22.89 -25.14
N LEU A 276 19.32 21.61 -24.80
CA LEU A 276 19.81 20.60 -25.74
C LEU A 276 18.82 20.34 -26.88
N LEU A 277 17.52 20.36 -26.58
CA LEU A 277 16.45 20.08 -27.53
C LEU A 277 15.95 21.32 -28.28
N GLY A 278 16.39 22.52 -27.88
CA GLY A 278 15.88 23.79 -28.44
C GLY A 278 14.40 24.03 -28.10
N ASP A 279 13.92 23.54 -26.95
CA ASP A 279 12.52 23.56 -26.57
C ASP A 279 12.29 24.34 -25.27
N LYS A 280 11.69 25.52 -25.41
CA LYS A 280 11.40 26.43 -24.30
C LYS A 280 10.38 25.90 -23.30
N ARG A 281 9.52 24.95 -23.70
CA ARG A 281 8.46 24.40 -22.81
C ARG A 281 9.04 23.78 -21.55
N PHE A 282 10.24 23.22 -21.64
CA PHE A 282 10.97 22.67 -20.51
C PHE A 282 11.30 23.72 -19.45
N GLU A 283 11.55 24.98 -19.81
CA GLU A 283 11.77 26.09 -18.88
C GLU A 283 10.43 26.68 -18.43
N ASP A 284 9.51 26.88 -19.37
CA ASP A 284 8.19 27.46 -19.10
C ASP A 284 7.39 26.66 -18.04
N TYR A 285 7.55 25.33 -18.00
CA TYR A 285 6.90 24.46 -17.01
C TYR A 285 7.29 24.82 -15.57
N TRP A 286 8.53 25.25 -15.37
CA TRP A 286 9.11 25.60 -14.07
C TRP A 286 9.15 27.11 -13.81
N LYS A 287 8.44 27.92 -14.62
CA LYS A 287 8.40 29.39 -14.51
C LYS A 287 8.25 29.89 -13.06
N PHE A 288 7.36 29.29 -12.28
CA PHE A 288 7.12 29.77 -10.91
C PHE A 288 8.20 29.32 -9.92
N VAL A 289 8.96 28.27 -10.21
CA VAL A 289 10.18 27.94 -9.45
C VAL A 289 11.23 29.02 -9.68
N ASP A 290 11.53 29.33 -10.94
CA ASP A 290 12.51 30.36 -11.34
C ASP A 290 12.17 31.75 -10.79
N GLN A 291 10.88 32.03 -10.56
CA GLN A 291 10.40 33.30 -10.01
C GLN A 291 10.36 33.35 -8.47
N GLY A 292 10.70 32.28 -7.76
CA GLY A 292 10.56 32.24 -6.29
C GLY A 292 9.12 31.98 -5.80
N ARG A 293 8.21 31.58 -6.70
CA ARG A 293 6.74 31.62 -6.55
C ARG A 293 6.07 30.25 -6.52
N VAL A 294 6.71 29.26 -5.89
CA VAL A 294 6.15 27.90 -5.70
C VAL A 294 4.80 27.92 -4.95
N ASP A 295 4.51 28.97 -4.18
CA ASP A 295 3.19 29.21 -3.58
C ASP A 295 2.04 29.19 -4.60
N VAL A 296 2.29 29.52 -5.87
CA VAL A 296 1.29 29.43 -6.95
C VAL A 296 0.86 27.99 -7.20
N TYR A 297 1.80 27.04 -7.20
CA TYR A 297 1.47 25.62 -7.37
C TYR A 297 0.71 25.09 -6.15
N LEU A 298 1.18 25.41 -4.94
CA LEU A 298 0.49 25.04 -3.71
C LEU A 298 -0.94 25.60 -3.66
N GLN A 299 -1.16 26.86 -4.02
CA GLN A 299 -2.49 27.46 -3.99
C GLN A 299 -3.44 26.75 -4.96
N ARG A 300 -2.98 26.43 -6.18
CA ARG A 300 -3.78 25.65 -7.15
C ARG A 300 -4.15 24.28 -6.59
N ILE A 301 -3.22 23.61 -5.90
CA ILE A 301 -3.47 22.33 -5.25
C ILE A 301 -4.53 22.50 -4.15
N MET A 302 -4.39 23.49 -3.27
CA MET A 302 -5.33 23.72 -2.17
C MET A 302 -6.74 24.07 -2.67
N ASP A 303 -6.85 24.93 -3.68
CA ASP A 303 -8.13 25.34 -4.28
C ASP A 303 -8.91 24.15 -4.89
N ALA A 304 -8.17 23.15 -5.38
CA ALA A 304 -8.73 21.93 -5.95
C ALA A 304 -8.80 20.76 -4.95
N THR A 305 -8.34 20.97 -3.71
CA THR A 305 -8.33 19.93 -2.67
C THR A 305 -9.58 20.04 -1.82
N SER A 306 -10.36 18.97 -1.73
CA SER A 306 -11.66 18.95 -1.03
C SER A 306 -11.55 19.32 0.46
N MET A 307 -10.43 18.96 1.11
CA MET A 307 -10.17 19.23 2.53
C MET A 307 -9.34 20.50 2.80
N ALA A 308 -8.97 21.26 1.77
CA ALA A 308 -8.14 22.46 1.90
C ALA A 308 -8.67 23.68 1.12
N LYS A 309 -9.69 23.50 0.28
CA LYS A 309 -10.29 24.56 -0.53
C LYS A 309 -10.79 25.71 0.33
N GLY A 310 -10.31 26.91 0.03
CA GLY A 310 -10.61 28.14 0.78
C GLY A 310 -9.46 28.61 1.67
N TYR A 311 -8.42 27.80 1.87
CA TYR A 311 -7.18 28.28 2.46
C TYR A 311 -6.39 29.19 1.52
N ASP A 312 -5.76 30.21 2.09
CA ASP A 312 -4.72 31.02 1.43
C ASP A 312 -3.35 30.50 1.88
N VAL A 313 -2.54 30.03 0.93
CA VAL A 313 -1.21 29.47 1.18
C VAL A 313 -0.26 30.47 1.83
N ASN A 314 -0.34 31.75 1.48
CA ASN A 314 0.54 32.77 2.09
C ASN A 314 0.15 33.02 3.54
N LYS A 315 -1.16 33.01 3.84
CA LYS A 315 -1.65 33.10 5.22
C LYS A 315 -1.24 31.89 6.04
N LEU A 316 -1.39 30.68 5.48
CA LEU A 316 -0.95 29.44 6.10
C LEU A 316 0.56 29.44 6.39
N GLU A 317 1.37 29.94 5.45
CA GLU A 317 2.82 30.08 5.64
C GLU A 317 3.15 31.08 6.76
N GLU A 318 2.48 32.22 6.82
CA GLU A 318 2.64 33.21 7.89
C GLU A 318 2.23 32.64 9.26
N ASP A 319 1.11 31.92 9.32
CA ASP A 319 0.64 31.26 10.53
C ASP A 319 1.62 30.19 11.01
N ALA A 320 2.15 29.38 10.09
CA ALA A 320 3.14 28.35 10.42
C ALA A 320 4.43 28.95 10.99
N LYS A 321 4.88 30.11 10.51
CA LYS A 321 6.04 30.83 11.10
C LYS A 321 5.80 31.23 12.55
N ASN A 322 4.54 31.43 12.94
CA ASN A 322 4.13 31.75 14.31
C ASN A 322 3.72 30.50 15.12
N GLY A 323 3.92 29.30 14.58
CA GLY A 323 3.53 28.04 15.23
C GLY A 323 2.01 27.81 15.28
N ILE A 324 1.23 28.48 14.43
CA ILE A 324 -0.22 28.35 14.37
C ILE A 324 -0.57 27.23 13.37
N PRO A 325 -1.18 26.11 13.81
CA PRO A 325 -1.50 25.00 12.92
C PRO A 325 -2.80 25.25 12.14
N ALA A 326 -2.92 24.64 10.96
CA ALA A 326 -4.18 24.55 10.23
C ALA A 326 -4.80 23.16 10.38
N LEU A 327 -6.13 23.07 10.27
CA LEU A 327 -6.87 21.82 10.35
C LEU A 327 -7.24 21.34 8.93
N LEU A 328 -7.13 20.04 8.67
CA LEU A 328 -7.71 19.44 7.47
C LEU A 328 -9.22 19.54 7.54
N MET A 329 -9.91 20.24 6.63
CA MET A 329 -11.37 20.45 6.66
C MET A 329 -12.16 19.18 6.29
N SER A 330 -12.08 18.15 7.13
CA SER A 330 -12.86 16.92 7.00
C SER A 330 -14.29 17.09 7.48
N ARG A 331 -15.21 16.23 7.00
CA ARG A 331 -16.62 16.25 7.40
C ARG A 331 -16.87 15.93 8.88
N THR A 332 -15.94 15.23 9.53
CA THR A 332 -16.01 14.88 10.96
C THR A 332 -14.71 15.29 11.67
N TYR A 333 -14.82 15.56 12.97
CA TYR A 333 -13.67 15.75 13.87
C TYR A 333 -13.94 15.05 15.21
N PRO A 334 -13.09 14.08 15.62
CA PRO A 334 -12.01 13.45 14.86
C PRO A 334 -12.46 12.85 13.52
N LYS A 335 -11.54 12.77 12.55
CA LYS A 335 -11.84 12.18 11.24
C LYS A 335 -12.14 10.70 11.38
N ILE A 336 -13.25 10.24 10.80
CA ILE A 336 -13.60 8.82 10.72
C ILE A 336 -13.95 8.40 9.28
N ILE A 337 -13.65 7.15 8.94
CA ILE A 337 -13.94 6.57 7.62
C ILE A 337 -15.27 5.83 7.68
N GLY A 338 -16.07 5.95 6.61
CA GLY A 338 -17.37 5.28 6.49
C GLY A 338 -18.54 6.01 7.15
N TRP A 339 -18.34 7.23 7.66
CA TRP A 339 -19.41 7.99 8.34
C TRP A 339 -20.60 8.27 7.44
N GLU A 340 -20.37 8.72 6.19
CA GLU A 340 -21.46 9.00 5.25
C GLU A 340 -22.26 7.74 4.92
N GLN A 341 -21.57 6.60 4.83
CA GLN A 341 -22.19 5.31 4.56
C GLN A 341 -22.99 4.81 5.77
N ALA A 342 -22.43 4.94 6.97
CA ALA A 342 -23.04 4.44 8.20
C ALA A 342 -24.15 5.35 8.76
N VAL A 343 -24.04 6.67 8.57
CA VAL A 343 -24.93 7.66 9.18
C VAL A 343 -25.87 8.30 8.15
N GLU A 344 -25.36 8.67 6.98
CA GLU A 344 -26.17 9.32 5.94
C GLU A 344 -26.72 8.33 4.90
N SER A 345 -26.47 7.02 5.08
CA SER A 345 -26.87 5.97 4.15
C SER A 345 -26.39 6.21 2.71
N LYS A 346 -25.25 6.90 2.53
CA LYS A 346 -24.61 6.99 1.22
C LYS A 346 -24.13 5.60 0.80
N GLN A 347 -24.13 5.36 -0.51
CA GLN A 347 -23.57 4.12 -1.03
C GLN A 347 -22.05 4.06 -0.79
N TRP A 348 -21.54 2.84 -0.66
CA TRP A 348 -20.11 2.59 -0.83
C TRP A 348 -19.74 2.77 -2.30
N TYR A 349 -18.53 3.22 -2.60
CA TYR A 349 -18.10 3.49 -3.98
C TYR A 349 -17.52 2.24 -4.64
N ASN A 350 -18.33 1.18 -4.73
CA ASN A 350 -17.99 -0.11 -5.37
C ASN A 350 -19.20 -0.66 -6.16
N LYS A 351 -19.06 -1.86 -6.74
CA LYS A 351 -20.02 -2.43 -7.70
C LYS A 351 -21.41 -2.61 -7.10
N THR A 352 -21.48 -3.02 -5.83
CA THR A 352 -22.75 -3.28 -5.13
C THR A 352 -23.30 -2.08 -4.34
N GLY A 353 -22.50 -1.04 -4.15
CA GLY A 353 -22.85 0.08 -3.28
C GLY A 353 -22.89 -0.28 -1.78
N ARG A 354 -22.31 -1.42 -1.38
CA ARG A 354 -22.31 -1.97 0.00
C ARG A 354 -20.90 -2.43 0.38
N MET A 355 -20.64 -2.77 1.63
CA MET A 355 -19.40 -3.51 1.95
C MET A 355 -19.45 -4.90 1.27
N GLU A 356 -18.48 -5.18 0.41
CA GLU A 356 -18.46 -6.39 -0.43
C GLU A 356 -17.69 -7.51 0.25
N PHE A 357 -18.42 -8.54 0.70
CA PHE A 357 -17.84 -9.78 1.20
C PHE A 357 -17.97 -10.93 0.19
N TYR A 358 -18.50 -10.67 -1.00
CA TYR A 358 -18.45 -11.58 -2.13
C TYR A 358 -17.89 -10.85 -3.35
N ARG A 359 -16.90 -11.44 -4.00
CA ARG A 359 -16.28 -10.94 -5.23
C ARG A 359 -16.63 -11.88 -6.37
N ASP A 360 -17.44 -11.41 -7.31
CA ASP A 360 -17.98 -12.21 -8.40
C ASP A 360 -17.11 -12.16 -9.66
N GLU A 361 -15.99 -11.45 -9.63
CA GLU A 361 -15.06 -11.41 -10.74
C GLU A 361 -14.33 -12.75 -10.95
N ASP A 362 -14.07 -13.07 -12.22
CA ASP A 362 -13.50 -14.36 -12.63
C ASP A 362 -12.19 -14.65 -11.91
N GLU A 363 -11.31 -13.65 -11.73
CA GLU A 363 -10.04 -13.83 -11.03
C GLU A 363 -10.22 -14.23 -9.56
N PHE A 364 -11.19 -13.65 -8.85
CA PHE A 364 -11.47 -14.01 -7.46
C PHE A 364 -12.03 -15.42 -7.33
N ILE A 365 -12.88 -15.83 -8.27
CA ILE A 365 -13.42 -17.20 -8.32
C ILE A 365 -12.31 -18.19 -8.68
N GLU A 366 -11.50 -17.86 -9.68
CA GLU A 366 -10.37 -18.64 -10.16
C GLU A 366 -9.35 -18.89 -9.04
N TYR A 367 -9.08 -17.88 -8.21
CA TYR A 367 -8.13 -18.01 -7.10
C TYR A 367 -8.79 -18.54 -5.81
N GLY A 368 -10.11 -18.67 -5.76
CA GLY A 368 -10.86 -19.19 -4.61
C GLY A 368 -11.02 -18.18 -3.46
N GLU A 369 -10.96 -16.89 -3.78
CA GLU A 369 -11.00 -15.76 -2.84
C GLU A 369 -12.25 -14.90 -3.01
N ASN A 370 -13.24 -15.41 -3.74
CA ASN A 370 -14.55 -14.77 -3.87
C ASN A 370 -15.23 -14.57 -2.51
N LEU A 371 -14.92 -15.38 -1.48
CA LEU A 371 -15.24 -15.11 -0.07
C LEU A 371 -13.98 -14.71 0.73
N PRO A 372 -14.11 -14.02 1.89
CA PRO A 372 -13.03 -13.89 2.86
C PRO A 372 -12.71 -15.28 3.41
N VAL A 373 -11.56 -15.82 3.01
CA VAL A 373 -11.08 -17.15 3.40
C VAL A 373 -9.79 -17.05 4.21
N HIS A 374 -9.49 -18.07 5.02
CA HIS A 374 -8.15 -18.21 5.61
C HIS A 374 -7.25 -18.86 4.56
N ARG A 375 -6.12 -18.23 4.29
CA ARG A 375 -5.09 -18.75 3.38
C ARG A 375 -3.77 -18.73 4.12
N GLU A 376 -3.02 -19.82 4.04
CA GLU A 376 -1.66 -19.86 4.60
C GLU A 376 -0.74 -18.89 3.86
N ALA A 377 0.21 -18.30 4.59
CA ALA A 377 1.22 -17.47 3.96
C ALA A 377 2.06 -18.29 2.96
N ILE A 378 2.68 -17.60 1.98
CA ILE A 378 3.51 -18.26 0.96
C ILE A 378 4.75 -18.94 1.56
N ASP A 379 5.41 -18.28 2.50
CA ASP A 379 6.65 -18.76 3.12
C ASP A 379 6.59 -18.78 4.65
N ALA A 380 5.79 -17.88 5.22
CA ALA A 380 5.62 -17.73 6.66
C ALA A 380 4.62 -18.74 7.23
N THR A 381 4.76 -20.02 6.90
CA THR A 381 3.91 -21.11 7.41
C THR A 381 4.71 -22.38 7.70
N PHE A 382 4.26 -23.17 8.68
CA PHE A 382 4.81 -24.50 8.97
C PHE A 382 4.18 -25.59 8.11
N TYR A 383 3.09 -25.25 7.43
CA TYR A 383 2.19 -26.14 6.71
C TYR A 383 2.39 -25.98 5.20
N GLU A 384 1.46 -26.54 4.40
CA GLU A 384 1.42 -26.34 2.96
C GLU A 384 1.31 -24.84 2.61
N PRO A 385 2.28 -24.28 1.85
CA PRO A 385 2.25 -22.91 1.38
C PRO A 385 0.99 -22.54 0.62
N ASN A 386 0.51 -21.31 0.81
CA ASN A 386 -0.56 -20.70 0.00
C ASN A 386 -1.90 -21.48 0.01
N ALA A 387 -2.09 -22.41 0.95
CA ALA A 387 -3.28 -23.25 1.00
C ALA A 387 -4.49 -22.49 1.53
N ILE A 388 -5.62 -22.60 0.83
CA ILE A 388 -6.93 -22.12 1.31
C ILE A 388 -7.48 -23.14 2.30
N VAL A 389 -7.85 -22.69 3.50
CA VAL A 389 -8.40 -23.57 4.54
C VAL A 389 -9.90 -23.60 4.45
N ALA A 390 -10.45 -24.71 3.94
CA ALA A 390 -11.88 -24.91 3.79
C ALA A 390 -12.25 -26.41 3.82
N LYS A 391 -13.43 -26.72 4.34
CA LYS A 391 -14.15 -27.95 3.97
C LYS A 391 -14.84 -27.75 2.60
N PRO A 392 -15.33 -28.82 1.93
CA PRO A 392 -16.06 -28.67 0.67
C PRO A 392 -17.17 -27.63 0.77
N HIS A 393 -17.12 -26.61 -0.08
CA HIS A 393 -18.02 -25.46 -0.03
C HIS A 393 -18.35 -24.98 -1.45
N PRO A 394 -19.63 -24.71 -1.79
CA PRO A 394 -20.06 -24.42 -3.17
C PRO A 394 -19.43 -23.16 -3.77
N ALA A 395 -19.04 -22.21 -2.92
CA ALA A 395 -18.38 -20.98 -3.34
C ALA A 395 -16.85 -21.08 -3.40
N ILE A 396 -16.21 -22.09 -2.80
CA ILE A 396 -14.73 -22.22 -2.78
C ILE A 396 -14.34 -23.27 -3.81
N ARG A 397 -14.08 -22.79 -5.03
CA ARG A 397 -13.82 -23.64 -6.21
C ARG A 397 -12.65 -23.10 -7.05
N PRO A 398 -11.47 -22.91 -6.44
CA PRO A 398 -10.31 -22.39 -7.17
C PRO A 398 -9.90 -23.31 -8.32
N PHE A 399 -9.16 -22.74 -9.26
CA PHE A 399 -8.44 -23.50 -10.27
C PHE A 399 -7.20 -24.10 -9.63
N GLY A 400 -7.15 -25.43 -9.54
CA GLY A 400 -5.98 -26.15 -9.07
C GLY A 400 -4.78 -26.00 -10.02
N PRO A 401 -3.56 -26.30 -9.54
CA PRO A 401 -2.33 -26.14 -10.31
C PRO A 401 -2.36 -26.83 -11.68
N GLU A 402 -3.01 -27.98 -11.79
CA GLU A 402 -3.14 -28.74 -13.02
C GLU A 402 -3.83 -27.96 -14.15
N LYS A 403 -4.76 -27.05 -13.83
CA LYS A 403 -5.38 -26.18 -14.84
C LYS A 403 -4.38 -25.20 -15.46
N TYR A 404 -3.33 -24.87 -14.74
CA TYR A 404 -2.22 -24.07 -15.23
C TYR A 404 -1.11 -24.90 -15.90
N GLY A 405 -1.27 -26.22 -16.01
CA GLY A 405 -0.20 -27.11 -16.48
C GLY A 405 0.95 -27.24 -15.48
N ILE A 406 0.66 -27.04 -14.19
CA ILE A 406 1.63 -27.13 -13.09
C ILE A 406 1.40 -28.47 -12.37
N ALA A 407 2.48 -29.15 -11.99
CA ALA A 407 2.40 -30.36 -11.18
C ALA A 407 1.87 -30.03 -9.77
N ILE A 408 1.01 -30.87 -9.22
CA ILE A 408 0.35 -30.58 -7.94
C ILE A 408 1.34 -30.46 -6.78
N ASP A 409 2.48 -31.13 -6.86
CA ASP A 409 3.56 -31.16 -5.86
C ASP A 409 4.69 -30.14 -6.14
N ASP A 410 4.66 -29.43 -7.27
CA ASP A 410 5.62 -28.35 -7.56
C ASP A 410 5.37 -27.17 -6.62
N ARG A 411 6.14 -27.13 -5.53
CA ARG A 411 6.09 -26.09 -4.50
C ARG A 411 7.30 -25.16 -4.59
N SER A 412 7.88 -25.02 -5.79
CA SER A 412 9.01 -24.12 -6.05
C SER A 412 8.63 -22.65 -5.87
N GLY A 413 9.65 -21.78 -5.77
CA GLY A 413 9.52 -20.39 -5.33
C GLY A 413 8.48 -19.55 -6.10
N GLU A 414 8.50 -19.59 -7.43
CA GLU A 414 7.53 -18.88 -8.27
C GLU A 414 6.18 -19.61 -8.32
N THR A 415 6.21 -20.93 -8.43
CA THR A 415 5.00 -21.75 -8.58
C THR A 415 4.08 -21.66 -7.36
N ARG A 416 4.61 -21.78 -6.14
CA ARG A 416 3.78 -21.85 -4.93
C ARG A 416 2.91 -20.60 -4.71
N GLN A 417 3.30 -19.44 -5.25
CA GLN A 417 2.53 -18.19 -5.15
C GLN A 417 1.21 -18.23 -5.92
N VAL A 418 1.13 -19.05 -6.96
CA VAL A 418 -0.05 -19.16 -7.84
C VAL A 418 -0.79 -20.49 -7.66
N ARG A 419 -0.36 -21.33 -6.71
CA ARG A 419 -1.01 -22.60 -6.36
C ARG A 419 -2.22 -22.37 -5.48
N ASN A 420 -3.41 -22.51 -6.06
CA ASN A 420 -4.66 -22.46 -5.33
C ASN A 420 -5.10 -23.88 -4.94
N VAL A 421 -4.62 -24.34 -3.79
CA VAL A 421 -4.97 -25.65 -3.22
C VAL A 421 -5.87 -25.48 -2.00
N VAL A 422 -6.81 -26.41 -1.80
CA VAL A 422 -7.77 -26.36 -0.70
C VAL A 422 -7.51 -27.50 0.28
N PHE A 423 -7.33 -27.16 1.55
CA PHE A 423 -7.09 -28.10 2.63
C PHE A 423 -8.15 -27.92 3.72
N SER A 424 -8.71 -29.02 4.23
CA SER A 424 -9.44 -28.95 5.50
C SER A 424 -8.46 -28.69 6.65
N PRO A 425 -8.90 -28.10 7.79
CA PRO A 425 -8.00 -27.85 8.92
C PRO A 425 -7.22 -29.10 9.35
N ALA A 426 -7.89 -30.26 9.43
CA ALA A 426 -7.26 -31.52 9.81
C ALA A 426 -6.21 -32.02 8.80
N LYS A 427 -6.37 -31.72 7.50
CA LYS A 427 -5.35 -32.04 6.48
C LYS A 427 -4.19 -31.06 6.55
N LEU A 428 -4.47 -29.76 6.69
CA LEU A 428 -3.44 -28.73 6.75
C LEU A 428 -2.51 -28.95 7.96
N LEU A 429 -3.06 -29.21 9.14
CA LEU A 429 -2.29 -29.48 10.36
C LEU A 429 -1.36 -30.71 10.26
N LYS A 430 -1.59 -31.59 9.29
CA LYS A 430 -0.73 -32.76 9.00
C LYS A 430 0.27 -32.49 7.86
N SER A 431 0.08 -31.42 7.10
CA SER A 431 0.98 -31.02 6.02
C SER A 431 2.25 -30.38 6.57
N LYS A 432 3.26 -30.25 5.72
CA LYS A 432 4.56 -29.65 6.06
C LYS A 432 4.97 -28.67 4.98
N HIS A 433 5.63 -27.60 5.41
CA HIS A 433 6.33 -26.71 4.49
C HIS A 433 7.42 -27.49 3.72
N PRO A 434 7.65 -27.24 2.41
CA PRO A 434 8.65 -27.97 1.60
C PRO A 434 10.05 -28.02 2.22
N LEU A 435 10.52 -26.92 2.83
CA LEU A 435 11.82 -26.89 3.49
C LEU A 435 11.93 -27.88 4.65
N ARG A 436 10.83 -28.11 5.39
CA ARG A 436 10.79 -29.10 6.48
C ARG A 436 10.79 -30.55 6.00
N GLU A 437 10.47 -30.78 4.73
CA GLU A 437 10.61 -32.09 4.11
C GLU A 437 12.05 -32.35 3.66
N LEU A 438 12.79 -31.29 3.32
CA LEU A 438 14.18 -31.38 2.89
C LEU A 438 15.15 -31.65 4.05
N ASN A 439 14.94 -31.02 5.20
CA ASN A 439 15.83 -31.18 6.35
C ASN A 439 15.11 -30.87 7.68
N GLU A 440 15.41 -31.65 8.73
CA GLU A 440 14.93 -31.43 10.09
C GLU A 440 15.43 -30.10 10.70
N GLY A 441 16.44 -29.45 10.13
CA GLY A 441 16.93 -28.14 10.58
C GLY A 441 16.00 -26.95 10.28
N TYR A 442 14.96 -27.10 9.47
CA TYR A 442 14.04 -26.01 9.08
C TYR A 442 12.82 -25.87 10.02
N GLU A 443 13.02 -25.90 11.33
CA GLU A 443 11.92 -25.93 12.32
C GLU A 443 11.36 -24.58 12.73
N TYR A 444 12.01 -23.48 12.35
CA TYR A 444 11.66 -22.14 12.84
C TYR A 444 11.24 -21.22 11.70
N ILE A 445 10.23 -20.39 11.96
CA ILE A 445 9.88 -19.27 11.10
C ILE A 445 10.42 -18.02 11.75
N TYR A 446 11.32 -17.34 11.05
CA TYR A 446 11.79 -16.01 11.44
C TYR A 446 11.03 -14.96 10.64
N LEU A 447 10.15 -14.22 11.32
CA LEU A 447 9.45 -13.08 10.74
C LEU A 447 10.11 -11.80 11.22
N THR A 448 10.65 -11.02 10.29
CA THR A 448 11.12 -9.66 10.55
C THR A 448 10.02 -8.68 10.19
N PRO A 449 9.09 -8.33 11.09
CA PRO A 449 8.15 -7.27 10.78
C PRO A 449 8.96 -5.99 10.52
N LYS A 450 8.56 -5.24 9.49
CA LYS A 450 9.13 -3.93 9.20
C LYS A 450 8.94 -3.04 10.43
N TYR A 451 9.98 -2.86 11.25
CA TYR A 451 9.88 -2.03 12.46
C TYR A 451 10.01 -0.56 12.08
N ARG A 452 9.04 0.25 12.53
CA ARG A 452 8.81 1.63 12.08
C ARG A 452 10.04 2.54 12.23
N HIS A 453 10.75 2.42 13.35
CA HIS A 453 11.90 3.28 13.66
C HIS A 453 13.13 2.96 12.81
N GLY A 454 13.18 1.80 12.18
CA GLY A 454 14.22 1.50 11.21
C GLY A 454 13.86 2.00 9.83
N SER A 455 12.72 1.58 9.29
CA SER A 455 12.56 1.59 7.84
C SER A 455 11.78 2.78 7.25
N HIS A 456 11.29 3.74 8.03
CA HIS A 456 10.36 4.77 7.52
C HIS A 456 10.53 6.20 8.04
N THR A 457 11.36 6.44 9.06
CA THR A 457 11.33 7.76 9.73
C THR A 457 12.67 8.44 9.99
N MET A 458 13.81 7.72 9.92
CA MET A 458 15.22 8.19 10.02
C MET A 458 16.13 6.93 10.13
N PRO A 459 17.46 7.02 9.91
CA PRO A 459 18.12 6.13 8.96
C PRO A 459 18.72 4.88 9.61
N VAL A 460 18.08 3.71 9.53
CA VAL A 460 18.85 2.44 9.59
C VAL A 460 19.59 2.15 8.28
N ASP A 461 19.88 3.21 7.52
CA ASP A 461 20.70 3.19 6.31
C ASP A 461 22.21 3.15 6.65
N THR A 462 22.59 3.30 7.93
CA THR A 462 23.97 3.13 8.40
C THR A 462 24.05 2.08 9.50
N ASP A 463 25.14 1.31 9.53
CA ASP A 463 25.37 0.21 10.47
C ASP A 463 25.15 0.63 11.93
N ILE A 464 25.60 1.84 12.30
CA ILE A 464 25.51 2.35 13.68
C ILE A 464 24.06 2.59 14.13
N ILE A 465 23.18 3.02 13.23
CA ILE A 465 21.79 3.31 13.55
C ILE A 465 20.96 2.02 13.50
N ALA A 466 21.27 1.10 12.58
CA ALA A 466 20.71 -0.25 12.58
C ALA A 466 20.97 -0.97 13.92
N VAL A 467 22.17 -0.83 14.46
CA VAL A 467 22.54 -1.42 15.76
C VAL A 467 21.87 -0.71 16.94
N TRP A 468 21.71 0.61 16.93
CA TRP A 468 21.08 1.32 18.06
C TRP A 468 19.55 1.28 18.09
N PHE A 469 18.89 1.22 16.93
CA PHE A 469 17.42 1.28 16.84
C PHE A 469 16.76 -0.05 16.47
N GLY A 470 17.53 -1.06 16.06
CA GLY A 470 17.03 -2.40 15.83
C GLY A 470 16.91 -3.20 17.13
N PRO A 471 15.86 -4.03 17.31
CA PRO A 471 15.74 -4.91 18.50
C PRO A 471 16.77 -6.04 18.53
N PHE A 472 17.68 -6.10 17.54
CA PHE A 472 18.68 -7.15 17.33
C PHE A 472 20.12 -6.61 17.26
N GLY A 473 20.30 -5.30 17.45
CA GLY A 473 21.62 -4.69 17.39
C GLY A 473 22.39 -4.91 18.68
N ASP A 474 23.48 -5.66 18.59
CA ASP A 474 24.50 -5.74 19.63
C ASP A 474 25.83 -5.28 19.03
N VAL A 475 26.34 -4.11 19.44
CA VAL A 475 27.66 -3.60 19.03
C VAL A 475 28.81 -4.52 19.47
N HIS A 476 28.53 -5.49 20.33
CA HIS A 476 29.47 -6.47 20.86
C HIS A 476 29.19 -7.89 20.40
N ARG A 477 28.25 -8.11 19.46
CA ARG A 477 28.08 -9.43 18.84
C ARG A 477 29.40 -9.83 18.15
N ARG A 478 29.94 -11.00 18.51
CA ARG A 478 31.19 -11.56 17.99
C ARG A 478 31.00 -12.94 17.34
N ASP A 479 29.75 -13.38 17.21
CA ASP A 479 29.39 -14.67 16.64
C ASP A 479 29.51 -14.69 15.11
#